data_AF-A0A0F9I9N8-F1
#
_entry.id   AF-A0A0F9I9N8-F1
#
_cell.length_a   1.000
_cell.length_b   1.000
_cell.length_c   1.000
_cell.angle_alpha   90.00
_cell.angle_beta   90.00
_cell.angle_gamma   90.00
#
_symmetry.space_group_name_H-M   'P 1'
#
loop_
_entity.id
_entity.type
_entity.pdbx_description
1 polymer ?
#
loop_
_entity_poly.entity_id
_entity_poly.type
_entity_poly.pdbx_seq_one_letter_code
_entity_poly.pdbx_strand_id
1 'polypeptide(L)'
;MAVTISPQKRIVSIAPGSRTITINTQPRTVTVGTVLSGETNTGFNVGGGTGLIFLDKTGALLNFRTLVGVSGVAITVVGDTVEVSTSGTAGDFVGPANSTDKAIVRFDGTTGKLGQNSNVTIDDTGNITLPAFATVDGRDVSVDGTKLDGVESGATADQTITAGAGLTGGGAGDVALDVVANADGSIVVNANDVQVGVLATDAQHGVRGGGTQHSVVIAAGAAGFMSSADKTKLDAVVAVGDVIGPAGATNEAFARFNTVTGKLIQDSVVTSTDLGVTTIPSGGSLGIGAAPAAPFHVTEPTVSLVGRFTKTNSGSIFVRIENTTRAWNIGLNSSEFFQVADATSGNDPFQIEPGAADNLLYLVADRVGVNESNPQNTLEVASG
;
A
#
# COMPACT_ATOMS: atom_id res chain seq x y z
N MET A 1 14.91 153.33 60.63
CA MET A 1 15.18 154.18 61.80
C MET A 1 16.70 154.24 61.95
N ALA A 2 17.28 155.43 61.78
CA ALA A 2 18.68 155.61 61.42
C ALA A 2 19.67 155.05 62.45
N VAL A 3 20.62 154.24 61.97
CA VAL A 3 21.87 153.89 62.65
C VAL A 3 22.95 154.80 62.07
N THR A 4 23.42 155.77 62.84
CA THR A 4 24.59 156.59 62.50
C THR A 4 25.85 155.88 62.99
N ILE A 5 26.78 155.65 62.07
CA ILE A 5 28.05 154.95 62.26
C ILE A 5 29.15 155.98 62.51
N SER A 6 29.98 155.76 63.55
CA SER A 6 31.14 156.58 63.89
C SER A 6 32.46 155.82 63.58
N PRO A 7 33.55 156.50 63.19
CA PRO A 7 34.34 156.06 62.06
C PRO A 7 35.77 155.62 62.41
N GLN A 8 35.99 154.34 62.73
CA GLN A 8 37.26 153.64 62.39
C GLN A 8 37.02 152.12 62.14
N LYS A 9 36.55 151.78 60.92
CA LYS A 9 36.64 150.52 60.08
C LYS A 9 36.49 149.11 60.75
N ARG A 10 35.62 148.16 60.30
CA ARG A 10 35.73 147.24 59.11
C ARG A 10 34.51 146.27 58.93
N ILE A 11 34.37 145.69 57.72
CA ILE A 11 33.23 145.03 57.00
C ILE A 11 33.06 143.50 57.27
N VAL A 12 31.85 142.90 57.04
CA VAL A 12 31.64 141.44 56.84
C VAL A 12 30.73 141.18 55.61
N SER A 13 31.11 140.27 54.69
CA SER A 13 30.35 139.88 53.48
C SER A 13 30.28 138.36 53.32
N ILE A 14 29.10 137.76 53.08
CA ILE A 14 28.98 136.36 52.65
C ILE A 14 27.69 136.08 51.85
N ALA A 15 27.80 135.32 50.75
CA ALA A 15 26.71 134.93 49.83
C ALA A 15 26.60 133.38 49.69
N PRO A 16 25.75 132.84 48.78
CA PRO A 16 24.53 132.04 49.04
C PRO A 16 24.81 130.59 49.51
N GLY A 17 23.93 129.87 50.23
CA GLY A 17 22.45 129.95 50.27
C GLY A 17 21.80 130.03 51.67
N SER A 18 22.34 130.93 52.50
CA SER A 18 21.84 131.57 53.75
C SER A 18 21.11 130.81 54.89
N ARG A 19 21.44 130.96 56.20
CA ARG A 19 22.67 131.19 57.02
C ARG A 19 22.18 131.69 58.40
N THR A 20 22.43 131.00 59.52
CA THR A 20 22.20 131.54 60.89
C THR A 20 23.28 132.57 61.22
N ILE A 21 22.87 133.76 61.66
CA ILE A 21 23.76 134.88 62.00
C ILE A 21 23.71 135.16 63.50
N THR A 22 24.86 135.08 64.19
CA THR A 22 25.02 135.49 65.60
C THR A 22 25.85 136.76 65.68
N ILE A 23 25.29 137.84 66.25
CA ILE A 23 26.00 139.11 66.51
C ILE A 23 26.27 139.21 68.01
N ASN A 24 27.55 139.14 68.41
CA ASN A 24 27.95 139.32 69.81
C ASN A 24 28.01 140.81 70.17
N THR A 25 27.35 141.20 71.26
CA THR A 25 27.28 142.61 71.71
C THR A 25 28.53 143.05 72.49
N GLN A 26 29.30 142.09 73.01
CA GLN A 26 30.63 142.22 73.60
C GLN A 26 31.39 140.90 73.40
N PRO A 27 32.47 140.81 72.60
CA PRO A 27 32.97 141.79 71.64
C PRO A 27 32.11 141.81 70.36
N ARG A 28 32.18 142.91 69.59
CA ARG A 28 31.43 143.12 68.34
C ARG A 28 31.89 142.17 67.21
N THR A 29 31.37 140.94 67.14
CA THR A 29 31.61 139.96 66.05
C THR A 29 30.32 139.39 65.45
N VAL A 30 30.35 139.02 64.15
CA VAL A 30 29.24 138.41 63.39
C VAL A 30 29.68 137.06 62.83
N THR A 31 28.99 135.96 63.19
CA THR A 31 29.21 134.60 62.65
C THR A 31 28.02 134.19 61.78
N VAL A 32 28.24 133.56 60.62
CA VAL A 32 27.21 133.28 59.60
C VAL A 32 27.35 131.84 59.06
N GLY A 33 26.39 130.91 59.29
CA GLY A 33 26.48 129.51 58.83
C GLY A 33 25.17 128.88 58.31
N THR A 34 25.18 128.29 57.10
CA THR A 34 24.10 127.45 56.51
C THR A 34 24.34 125.98 56.80
N VAL A 35 23.29 125.22 57.17
CA VAL A 35 23.30 123.76 57.14
C VAL A 35 22.35 123.28 56.03
N LEU A 36 22.93 122.60 55.04
CA LEU A 36 22.26 121.74 54.09
C LEU A 36 22.32 120.31 54.65
N SER A 37 21.19 119.67 54.88
CA SER A 37 21.08 118.21 55.03
C SER A 37 19.90 117.75 54.19
N GLY A 38 20.17 117.12 53.05
CA GLY A 38 19.14 116.41 52.28
C GLY A 38 18.69 115.17 53.02
N GLU A 39 17.45 114.71 52.84
CA GLU A 39 17.04 113.39 53.34
C GLU A 39 15.78 112.77 52.71
N THR A 40 15.82 111.43 52.65
CA THR A 40 14.74 110.41 52.78
C THR A 40 13.95 109.76 51.62
N ASN A 41 14.12 110.02 50.31
CA ASN A 41 13.14 109.42 49.37
C ASN A 41 13.51 109.14 47.89
N THR A 42 14.58 108.39 47.57
CA THR A 42 14.76 107.87 46.20
C THR A 42 15.24 106.42 46.15
N GLY A 43 14.37 105.48 46.54
CA GLY A 43 14.45 104.08 46.08
C GLY A 43 13.41 103.85 44.99
N PHE A 44 13.82 103.80 43.73
CA PHE A 44 12.93 103.44 42.61
C PHE A 44 12.87 101.92 42.47
N ASN A 45 11.68 101.36 42.34
CA ASN A 45 11.52 99.96 41.98
C ASN A 45 11.85 99.83 40.48
N VAL A 46 13.08 99.47 40.15
CA VAL A 46 13.53 99.28 38.77
C VAL A 46 13.52 97.78 38.45
N GLY A 47 12.54 97.36 37.64
CA GLY A 47 12.40 95.99 37.16
C GLY A 47 11.07 95.79 36.43
N GLY A 48 11.10 95.09 35.29
CA GLY A 48 9.90 94.78 34.50
C GLY A 48 9.20 93.52 35.02
N GLY A 49 7.93 93.63 35.40
CA GLY A 49 7.10 92.52 35.85
C GLY A 49 5.86 93.00 36.59
N THR A 50 4.69 92.41 36.33
CA THR A 50 3.42 92.78 36.99
C THR A 50 3.43 92.29 38.44
N GLY A 51 3.86 93.14 39.37
CA GLY A 51 3.88 92.84 40.81
C GLY A 51 5.11 93.46 41.45
N LEU A 52 4.90 94.39 42.39
CA LEU A 52 5.95 95.14 43.08
C LEU A 52 6.99 94.18 43.70
N ILE A 53 8.25 94.23 43.27
CA ILE A 53 9.35 93.35 43.75
C ILE A 53 9.59 93.47 45.28
N PHE A 54 9.14 94.56 45.90
CA PHE A 54 9.20 94.76 47.35
C PHE A 54 7.80 94.94 47.92
N LEU A 55 7.34 93.98 48.73
CA LEU A 55 6.01 94.00 49.37
C LEU A 55 5.97 94.81 50.68
N ASP A 56 7.12 95.04 51.34
CA ASP A 56 7.20 95.73 52.64
C ASP A 56 8.19 96.91 52.63
N LYS A 57 7.70 98.11 52.29
CA LYS A 57 8.38 99.36 52.70
C LYS A 57 7.78 99.83 54.01
N THR A 58 8.52 99.69 55.11
CA THR A 58 8.14 100.19 56.43
C THR A 58 9.04 101.37 56.82
N GLY A 59 8.50 102.59 56.72
CA GLY A 59 9.22 103.82 57.05
C GLY A 59 10.36 104.15 56.08
N ALA A 60 11.47 104.68 56.61
CA ALA A 60 12.63 105.14 55.85
C ALA A 60 13.49 103.98 55.29
N LEU A 61 13.34 102.76 55.80
CA LEU A 61 14.17 101.61 55.43
C LEU A 61 13.46 100.71 54.39
N LEU A 62 14.24 100.08 53.51
CA LEU A 62 13.80 98.96 52.67
C LEU A 62 14.30 97.68 53.32
N ASN A 63 13.38 96.74 53.61
CA ASN A 63 13.74 95.45 54.19
C ASN A 63 13.86 94.41 53.08
N PHE A 64 15.06 93.92 52.83
CA PHE A 64 15.29 92.76 51.95
C PHE A 64 15.21 91.48 52.79
N ARG A 65 14.31 90.56 52.42
CA ARG A 65 14.36 89.18 52.94
C ARG A 65 15.34 88.36 52.09
N THR A 66 16.23 87.61 52.73
CA THR A 66 17.14 86.70 52.03
C THR A 66 16.35 85.56 51.41
N LEU A 67 16.47 85.39 50.10
CA LEU A 67 16.01 84.19 49.41
C LEU A 67 17.07 83.09 49.60
N VAL A 68 16.67 81.94 50.15
CA VAL A 68 17.57 80.80 50.39
C VAL A 68 17.18 79.66 49.46
N GLY A 69 18.12 79.20 48.63
CA GLY A 69 17.94 77.98 47.86
C GLY A 69 17.86 76.79 48.81
N VAL A 70 16.70 76.13 48.85
CA VAL A 70 16.50 74.90 49.61
C VAL A 70 16.23 73.77 48.63
N SER A 71 16.71 72.56 48.97
CA SER A 71 16.63 71.30 48.23
C SER A 71 15.82 71.35 46.92
N GLY A 72 16.52 71.55 45.79
CA GLY A 72 15.90 71.54 44.46
C GLY A 72 15.61 72.92 43.87
N VAL A 73 15.86 74.01 44.58
CA VAL A 73 15.77 75.38 44.06
C VAL A 73 17.14 76.05 44.08
N ALA A 74 17.65 76.39 42.90
CA ALA A 74 18.84 77.21 42.72
C ALA A 74 18.45 78.68 42.64
N ILE A 75 19.22 79.53 43.30
CA ILE A 75 19.06 80.99 43.26
C ILE A 75 20.39 81.56 42.81
N THR A 76 20.41 82.10 41.59
CA THR A 76 21.62 82.62 40.95
C THR A 76 21.43 84.09 40.61
N VAL A 77 22.45 84.90 40.86
CA VAL A 77 22.44 86.32 40.46
C VAL A 77 23.09 86.43 39.08
N VAL A 78 22.34 86.98 38.12
CA VAL A 78 22.80 87.22 36.74
C VAL A 78 22.64 88.71 36.44
N GLY A 79 23.74 89.45 36.58
CA GLY A 79 23.73 90.92 36.48
C GLY A 79 22.80 91.54 37.51
N ASP A 80 21.83 92.34 37.05
CA ASP A 80 20.85 93.02 37.90
C ASP A 80 19.61 92.17 38.21
N THR A 81 19.53 90.92 37.73
CA THR A 81 18.38 90.02 37.91
C THR A 81 18.73 88.86 38.84
N VAL A 82 17.80 88.47 39.71
CA VAL A 82 17.86 87.23 40.47
C VAL A 82 17.02 86.18 39.74
N GLU A 83 17.67 85.12 39.27
CA GLU A 83 16.98 83.99 38.65
C GLU A 83 16.71 82.91 39.70
N VAL A 84 15.45 82.45 39.75
CA VAL A 84 15.02 81.33 40.59
C VAL A 84 14.64 80.18 39.67
N SER A 85 15.43 79.09 39.72
CA SER A 85 15.23 77.91 38.89
C SER A 85 15.21 76.63 39.74
N THR A 86 14.58 75.57 39.25
CA THR A 86 14.70 74.25 39.87
C THR A 86 16.04 73.64 39.49
N SER A 87 16.84 73.19 40.45
CA SER A 87 18.23 72.73 40.27
C SER A 87 18.36 71.30 39.74
N GLY A 88 17.30 70.71 39.18
CA GLY A 88 17.30 69.37 38.60
C GLY A 88 17.32 69.41 37.08
N THR A 89 18.26 68.72 36.45
CA THR A 89 18.20 68.39 35.02
C THR A 89 16.96 67.55 34.74
N ALA A 90 16.30 67.79 33.59
CA ALA A 90 15.07 67.13 33.18
C ALA A 90 15.12 65.59 33.31
N GLY A 91 14.10 65.03 33.98
CA GLY A 91 13.80 63.58 34.04
C GLY A 91 13.79 63.02 35.46
N ASP A 92 12.60 62.75 36.00
CA ASP A 92 12.31 62.21 37.35
C ASP A 92 12.74 60.73 37.53
N PHE A 93 13.79 60.29 36.84
CA PHE A 93 14.33 58.94 36.97
C PHE A 93 15.85 58.95 37.09
N VAL A 94 16.32 58.87 38.34
CA VAL A 94 17.72 58.58 38.66
C VAL A 94 17.82 57.09 38.95
N GLY A 95 18.49 56.34 38.08
CA GLY A 95 18.74 54.91 38.29
C GLY A 95 19.68 54.65 39.49
N PRO A 96 19.70 53.42 40.04
CA PRO A 96 20.62 53.07 41.11
C PRO A 96 22.09 53.13 40.63
N ALA A 97 23.03 53.29 41.56
CA ALA A 97 24.46 53.39 41.24
C ALA A 97 25.04 52.17 40.49
N ASN A 98 24.36 51.02 40.55
CA ASN A 98 24.74 49.78 39.87
C ASN A 98 23.98 49.53 38.55
N SER A 99 23.31 50.53 37.98
CA SER A 99 22.75 50.43 36.64
C SER A 99 23.83 50.15 35.61
N THR A 100 23.63 49.12 34.79
CA THR A 100 24.50 48.80 33.66
C THR A 100 23.90 49.31 32.37
N ASP A 101 24.74 49.63 31.38
CA ASP A 101 24.27 49.98 30.04
C ASP A 101 23.35 48.88 29.47
N LYS A 102 22.32 49.28 28.71
CA LYS A 102 21.36 48.38 28.04
C LYS A 102 20.51 47.48 28.95
N ALA A 103 20.59 47.64 30.27
CA ALA A 103 19.74 46.91 31.19
C ALA A 103 18.32 47.48 31.23
N ILE A 104 17.34 46.58 31.38
CA ILE A 104 15.94 46.96 31.56
C ILE A 104 15.77 47.54 32.97
N VAL A 105 15.10 48.69 33.10
CA VAL A 105 14.70 49.24 34.41
C VAL A 105 13.63 48.34 35.02
N ARG A 106 13.85 47.88 36.25
CA ARG A 106 12.82 47.20 37.05
C ARG A 106 12.41 48.08 38.22
N PHE A 107 11.12 48.20 38.49
CA PHE A 107 10.65 48.89 39.69
C PHE A 107 10.74 47.97 40.90
N ASP A 108 11.22 48.50 42.00
CA ASP A 108 11.25 47.83 43.30
C ASP A 108 10.23 48.45 44.27
N GLY A 109 9.65 47.60 45.11
CA GLY A 109 8.56 47.94 45.99
C GLY A 109 7.24 48.22 45.27
N THR A 110 6.25 48.72 46.01
CA THR A 110 4.87 48.91 45.55
C THR A 110 4.58 50.32 45.02
N THR A 111 5.51 51.27 45.18
CA THR A 111 5.26 52.69 44.86
C THR A 111 5.69 53.09 43.44
N GLY A 112 6.43 52.23 42.73
CA GLY A 112 6.93 52.46 41.37
C GLY A 112 7.98 53.57 41.25
N LYS A 113 8.54 54.04 42.37
CA LYS A 113 9.47 55.20 42.41
C LYS A 113 10.93 54.82 42.52
N LEU A 114 11.21 53.60 42.97
CA LEU A 114 12.57 53.09 43.09
C LEU A 114 12.89 52.20 41.89
N GLY A 115 13.85 52.62 41.06
CA GLY A 115 14.39 51.80 39.98
C GLY A 115 15.49 50.86 40.48
N GLN A 116 15.60 49.69 39.85
CA GLN A 116 16.68 48.72 40.03
C GLN A 116 17.24 48.27 38.68
N ASN A 117 18.51 47.86 38.67
CA ASN A 117 19.12 47.24 37.50
C ASN A 117 18.50 45.85 37.23
N SER A 118 18.34 45.49 35.96
CA SER A 118 18.02 44.12 35.55
C SER A 118 19.30 43.36 35.20
N ASN A 119 19.26 42.05 35.40
CA ASN A 119 20.25 41.13 34.83
C ASN A 119 19.98 40.81 33.35
N VAL A 120 18.81 41.20 32.84
CA VAL A 120 18.44 41.11 31.42
C VAL A 120 18.81 42.40 30.70
N THR A 121 19.48 42.28 29.55
CA THR A 121 19.88 43.42 28.71
C THR A 121 19.28 43.32 27.29
N ILE A 122 19.15 44.46 26.63
CA ILE A 122 18.72 44.56 25.22
C ILE A 122 19.75 45.39 24.46
N ASP A 123 20.41 44.81 23.46
CA ASP A 123 21.40 45.55 22.66
C ASP A 123 20.77 46.46 21.58
N ASP A 124 21.60 47.26 20.91
CA ASP A 124 21.13 48.20 19.87
C ASP A 124 20.61 47.50 18.60
N THR A 125 20.83 46.18 18.49
CA THR A 125 20.30 45.33 17.40
C THR A 125 18.95 44.70 17.79
N GLY A 126 18.53 44.86 19.05
CA GLY A 126 17.30 44.29 19.59
C GLY A 126 17.45 42.88 20.16
N ASN A 127 18.67 42.37 20.32
CA ASN A 127 18.88 41.06 20.95
C ASN A 127 18.66 41.15 22.46
N ILE A 128 17.89 40.21 23.02
CA ILE A 128 17.65 40.10 24.45
C ILE A 128 18.61 39.06 25.03
N THR A 129 19.47 39.49 25.96
CA THR A 129 20.37 38.59 26.68
C THR A 129 19.79 38.31 28.06
N LEU A 130 19.51 37.05 28.34
CA LEU A 130 19.09 36.56 29.64
C LEU A 130 20.30 36.02 30.41
N PRO A 131 20.34 36.12 31.75
CA PRO A 131 21.33 35.39 32.54
C PRO A 131 21.17 33.88 32.34
N ALA A 132 22.26 33.12 32.48
CA ALA A 132 22.24 31.67 32.33
C ALA A 132 21.16 31.03 33.23
N PHE A 133 20.44 30.04 32.70
CA PHE A 133 19.33 29.33 33.36
C PHE A 133 18.09 30.17 33.69
N ALA A 134 18.00 31.41 33.19
CA ALA A 134 16.76 32.18 33.28
C ALA A 134 15.69 31.58 32.36
N THR A 135 14.44 31.63 32.82
CA THR A 135 13.31 31.13 32.06
C THR A 135 12.56 32.27 31.37
N VAL A 136 12.02 31.99 30.19
CA VAL A 136 10.99 32.82 29.56
C VAL A 136 9.70 32.02 29.66
N ASP A 137 8.69 32.57 30.33
CA ASP A 137 7.40 31.87 30.51
C ASP A 137 7.55 30.50 31.21
N GLY A 138 8.48 30.39 32.17
CA GLY A 138 8.76 29.15 32.91
C GLY A 138 9.54 28.08 32.11
N ARG A 139 9.83 28.30 30.83
CA ARG A 139 10.71 27.44 30.02
C ARG A 139 12.15 27.93 30.06
N ASP A 140 13.10 27.03 30.28
CA ASP A 140 14.51 27.32 30.11
C ASP A 140 14.84 27.35 28.61
N VAL A 141 14.82 28.56 28.05
CA VAL A 141 15.09 28.80 26.63
C VAL A 141 16.51 28.38 26.23
N SER A 142 17.44 28.27 27.17
CA SER A 142 18.80 27.78 26.88
C SER A 142 18.83 26.25 26.70
N VAL A 143 17.99 25.52 27.44
CA VAL A 143 17.81 24.07 27.27
C VAL A 143 17.02 23.77 25.99
N ASP A 144 15.99 24.55 25.69
CA ASP A 144 15.27 24.41 24.41
C ASP A 144 16.13 24.88 23.23
N GLY A 145 16.95 25.92 23.41
CA GLY A 145 17.93 26.40 22.44
C GLY A 145 18.93 25.33 22.06
N THR A 146 19.58 24.67 23.03
CA THR A 146 20.52 23.56 22.75
C THR A 146 19.88 22.37 22.04
N LYS A 147 18.58 22.09 22.27
CA LYS A 147 17.82 21.10 21.50
C LYS A 147 17.56 21.56 20.06
N LEU A 148 17.27 22.84 19.86
CA LEU A 148 17.00 23.45 18.56
C LEU A 148 18.29 23.71 17.75
N ASP A 149 19.42 23.95 18.42
CA ASP A 149 20.75 24.15 17.80
C ASP A 149 21.28 22.84 17.18
N GLY A 150 20.77 21.70 17.62
CA GLY A 150 21.03 20.39 17.03
C GLY A 150 20.18 20.08 15.79
N VAL A 151 19.15 20.89 15.49
CA VAL A 151 18.31 20.71 14.29
C VAL A 151 18.97 21.47 13.14
N GLU A 152 19.34 20.79 12.05
CA GLU A 152 19.99 21.45 10.92
C GLU A 152 19.09 22.52 10.29
N SER A 153 19.72 23.59 9.78
CA SER A 153 19.03 24.66 9.04
C SER A 153 18.25 24.06 7.85
N GLY A 154 16.92 24.12 7.91
CA GLY A 154 16.03 23.59 6.89
C GLY A 154 15.41 22.22 7.18
N ALA A 155 15.59 21.66 8.38
CA ALA A 155 14.86 20.47 8.79
C ALA A 155 13.34 20.72 8.76
N THR A 156 12.62 19.93 7.96
CA THR A 156 11.16 19.87 8.00
C THR A 156 10.76 18.98 9.18
N ALA A 157 9.85 19.45 10.04
CA ALA A 157 9.48 18.81 11.32
C ALA A 157 9.36 17.27 11.25
N ASP A 158 9.89 16.59 12.28
CA ASP A 158 9.71 15.16 12.62
C ASP A 158 9.47 14.22 11.42
N GLN A 159 10.56 13.71 10.84
CA GLN A 159 10.50 12.57 9.92
C GLN A 159 10.34 11.26 10.71
N THR A 160 9.36 11.23 11.62
CA THR A 160 9.12 10.08 12.50
C THR A 160 8.59 8.91 11.67
N ILE A 161 9.47 8.01 11.27
CA ILE A 161 9.10 6.67 10.83
C ILE A 161 8.47 5.98 12.06
N THR A 162 7.14 5.84 12.10
CA THR A 162 6.48 5.06 13.15
C THR A 162 6.77 3.58 12.91
N ALA A 163 7.75 3.05 13.62
CA ALA A 163 8.14 1.65 13.60
C ALA A 163 6.99 0.74 14.07
N GLY A 164 6.53 -0.18 13.22
CA GLY A 164 5.73 -1.34 13.66
C GLY A 164 6.58 -2.34 14.47
N ALA A 165 5.96 -3.37 15.03
CA ALA A 165 6.62 -4.36 15.91
C ALA A 165 7.86 -5.07 15.30
N GLY A 166 8.07 -5.00 13.99
CA GLY A 166 9.25 -5.53 13.29
C GLY A 166 10.45 -4.57 13.18
N LEU A 167 10.29 -3.29 13.49
CA LEU A 167 11.33 -2.26 13.37
C LEU A 167 11.93 -1.83 14.73
N THR A 168 11.54 -2.46 15.83
CA THR A 168 12.00 -2.13 17.20
C THR A 168 13.36 -2.73 17.58
N GLY A 169 14.20 -3.04 16.59
CA GLY A 169 15.47 -3.74 16.74
C GLY A 169 16.60 -2.92 17.33
N GLY A 170 16.48 -2.51 18.60
CA GLY A 170 17.66 -2.51 19.49
C GLY A 170 18.28 -1.16 19.87
N GLY A 171 17.63 -0.38 20.72
CA GLY A 171 18.33 0.56 21.61
C GLY A 171 17.66 1.92 21.79
N ALA A 172 18.04 2.63 22.85
CA ALA A 172 17.73 4.05 23.02
C ALA A 172 18.75 4.89 22.22
N GLY A 173 18.31 5.47 21.10
CA GLY A 173 19.12 6.23 20.14
C GLY A 173 18.48 6.23 18.75
N ASP A 174 19.07 6.96 17.79
CA ASP A 174 18.58 7.03 16.40
C ASP A 174 18.42 5.64 15.80
N VAL A 175 17.21 5.32 15.34
CA VAL A 175 16.88 4.03 14.74
C VAL A 175 17.32 4.04 13.27
N ALA A 176 18.53 3.55 13.01
CA ALA A 176 18.99 3.32 11.63
C ALA A 176 18.25 2.10 11.04
N LEU A 177 17.51 2.33 9.95
CA LEU A 177 16.95 1.26 9.10
C LEU A 177 18.07 0.64 8.25
N ASP A 178 18.81 -0.32 8.81
CA ASP A 178 19.84 -1.07 8.06
C ASP A 178 19.18 -2.12 7.14
N VAL A 179 18.56 -1.64 6.07
CA VAL A 179 18.04 -2.49 4.99
C VAL A 179 19.16 -2.67 3.98
N VAL A 180 19.89 -3.78 4.08
CA VAL A 180 20.92 -4.15 3.11
C VAL A 180 20.31 -5.02 2.01
N ALA A 181 20.74 -4.81 0.76
CA ALA A 181 20.40 -5.74 -0.31
C ALA A 181 20.88 -7.15 0.07
N ASN A 182 19.96 -8.11 0.10
CA ASN A 182 20.36 -9.50 0.33
C ASN A 182 21.09 -10.00 -0.90
N ALA A 183 22.19 -10.73 -0.72
CA ALA A 183 22.96 -11.32 -1.81
C ALA A 183 22.10 -12.23 -2.71
N ASP A 184 21.01 -12.77 -2.16
CA ASP A 184 20.04 -13.58 -2.89
C ASP A 184 19.08 -12.77 -3.78
N GLY A 185 19.06 -11.43 -3.67
CA GLY A 185 18.21 -10.54 -4.47
C GLY A 185 16.74 -10.47 -4.05
N SER A 186 16.36 -11.01 -2.89
CA SER A 186 14.99 -10.92 -2.35
C SER A 186 14.59 -9.49 -1.95
N ILE A 187 15.59 -8.70 -1.54
CA ILE A 187 15.48 -7.28 -1.23
C ILE A 187 16.44 -6.54 -2.15
N VAL A 188 15.91 -5.63 -2.95
CA VAL A 188 16.69 -4.71 -3.80
C VAL A 188 16.53 -3.31 -3.25
N VAL A 189 17.66 -2.67 -2.95
CA VAL A 189 17.72 -1.31 -2.41
C VAL A 189 18.22 -0.39 -3.52
N ASN A 190 17.34 0.47 -4.03
CA ASN A 190 17.68 1.49 -5.02
C ASN A 190 17.82 2.87 -4.35
N ALA A 191 18.26 3.87 -5.11
CA ALA A 191 18.43 5.23 -4.60
C ALA A 191 17.13 5.89 -4.08
N ASN A 192 15.97 5.49 -4.60
CA ASN A 192 14.68 6.15 -4.34
C ASN A 192 13.58 5.21 -3.80
N ASP A 193 13.76 3.89 -3.90
CA ASP A 193 12.79 2.89 -3.45
C ASP A 193 13.48 1.62 -2.93
N VAL A 194 12.79 0.89 -2.07
CA VAL A 194 13.15 -0.47 -1.67
C VAL A 194 12.12 -1.40 -2.30
N GLN A 195 12.59 -2.31 -3.14
CA GLN A 195 11.75 -3.29 -3.82
C GLN A 195 11.87 -4.63 -3.12
N VAL A 196 10.72 -5.21 -2.80
CA VAL A 196 10.61 -6.60 -2.35
C VAL A 196 10.17 -7.44 -3.53
N GLY A 197 11.06 -8.32 -4.00
CA GLY A 197 10.81 -9.13 -5.18
C GLY A 197 9.85 -10.29 -4.89
N VAL A 198 9.15 -10.76 -5.93
CA VAL A 198 8.78 -12.17 -6.01
C VAL A 198 10.07 -12.91 -6.38
N LEU A 199 10.40 -13.96 -5.64
CA LEU A 199 11.68 -14.66 -5.68
C LEU A 199 12.16 -14.91 -7.14
N ALA A 200 13.27 -14.27 -7.54
CA ALA A 200 13.83 -14.31 -8.89
C ALA A 200 14.34 -15.70 -9.32
N THR A 201 14.60 -16.58 -8.34
CA THR A 201 15.08 -17.95 -8.49
C THR A 201 14.47 -18.85 -7.40
N ASP A 202 14.30 -20.14 -7.70
CA ASP A 202 13.79 -21.16 -6.77
C ASP A 202 14.66 -21.30 -5.50
N ALA A 203 15.94 -20.92 -5.58
CA ALA A 203 16.88 -20.94 -4.45
C ALA A 203 16.51 -19.98 -3.32
N GLN A 204 15.76 -18.91 -3.61
CA GLN A 204 15.42 -17.89 -2.62
C GLN A 204 14.24 -18.34 -1.70
N HIS A 205 13.54 -19.43 -2.00
CA HIS A 205 12.41 -19.92 -1.18
C HIS A 205 12.86 -20.66 0.11
N GLY A 206 14.16 -20.67 0.42
CA GLY A 206 14.71 -21.53 1.47
C GLY A 206 14.59 -23.01 1.08
N VAL A 207 14.60 -23.92 2.05
CA VAL A 207 14.44 -25.36 1.79
C VAL A 207 12.98 -25.65 1.37
N ARG A 208 12.66 -25.44 0.08
CA ARG A 208 11.55 -25.96 -0.77
C ARG A 208 11.38 -25.01 -1.97
N GLY A 209 11.49 -25.39 -3.25
CA GLY A 209 11.28 -26.68 -3.90
C GLY A 209 12.45 -27.66 -3.91
N GLY A 210 12.13 -28.96 -3.86
CA GLY A 210 13.11 -30.06 -3.94
C GLY A 210 13.87 -30.43 -2.66
N GLY A 211 13.72 -29.69 -1.55
CA GLY A 211 14.35 -30.00 -0.27
C GLY A 211 13.68 -31.13 0.54
N THR A 212 14.37 -31.60 1.58
CA THR A 212 14.12 -32.76 2.50
C THR A 212 12.69 -33.03 3.00
N GLN A 213 11.74 -32.12 2.79
CA GLN A 213 10.34 -32.32 3.14
C GLN A 213 9.48 -32.92 2.01
N HIS A 214 9.96 -32.93 0.76
CA HIS A 214 9.35 -33.69 -0.36
C HIS A 214 10.36 -34.69 -0.95
N SER A 215 10.87 -35.61 -0.12
CA SER A 215 11.91 -36.59 -0.47
C SER A 215 11.59 -37.51 -1.67
N VAL A 216 10.34 -37.54 -2.11
CA VAL A 216 9.86 -38.37 -3.23
C VAL A 216 9.93 -37.62 -4.58
N VAL A 217 10.16 -36.30 -4.59
CA VAL A 217 10.28 -35.47 -5.79
C VAL A 217 11.76 -35.23 -6.09
N ILE A 218 12.46 -36.20 -6.69
CA ILE A 218 13.87 -36.04 -7.10
C ILE A 218 14.09 -36.45 -8.56
N ALA A 219 14.66 -35.47 -9.29
CA ALA A 219 15.67 -35.53 -10.36
C ALA A 219 15.41 -36.27 -11.69
N ALA A 220 14.28 -36.01 -12.35
CA ALA A 220 14.18 -36.25 -13.80
C ALA A 220 13.44 -35.13 -14.57
N GLY A 221 13.59 -33.87 -14.15
CA GLY A 221 13.41 -32.73 -15.06
C GLY A 221 12.00 -32.23 -15.35
N ALA A 222 11.00 -32.50 -14.50
CA ALA A 222 9.67 -31.90 -14.64
C ALA A 222 9.25 -31.15 -13.37
N ALA A 223 8.92 -29.86 -13.49
CA ALA A 223 8.31 -29.07 -12.42
C ALA A 223 6.94 -29.66 -12.08
N GLY A 224 6.74 -30.14 -10.84
CA GLY A 224 5.46 -30.71 -10.43
C GLY A 224 5.43 -31.27 -9.01
N PHE A 225 4.22 -31.58 -8.52
CA PHE A 225 3.94 -32.07 -7.17
C PHE A 225 3.90 -33.62 -7.05
N MET A 226 4.39 -34.36 -8.05
CA MET A 226 4.26 -35.82 -8.13
C MET A 226 5.63 -36.50 -8.27
N SER A 227 5.73 -37.75 -7.78
CA SER A 227 6.96 -38.53 -7.88
C SER A 227 7.31 -38.87 -9.34
N SER A 228 8.58 -39.20 -9.61
CA SER A 228 8.99 -39.71 -10.94
C SER A 228 8.22 -40.98 -11.31
N ALA A 229 7.94 -41.85 -10.34
CA ALA A 229 7.14 -43.05 -10.54
C ALA A 229 5.68 -42.73 -10.95
N ASP A 230 5.06 -41.72 -10.33
CA ASP A 230 3.70 -41.31 -10.66
C ASP A 230 3.63 -40.56 -12.00
N LYS A 231 4.66 -39.77 -12.33
CA LYS A 231 4.77 -39.13 -13.65
C LYS A 231 4.95 -40.18 -14.74
N THR A 232 5.78 -41.21 -14.53
CA THR A 232 5.91 -42.34 -15.45
C THR A 232 4.58 -43.08 -15.64
N LYS A 233 3.80 -43.27 -14.57
CA LYS A 233 2.45 -43.84 -14.70
C LYS A 233 1.52 -42.96 -15.52
N LEU A 234 1.56 -41.64 -15.32
CA LEU A 234 0.74 -40.69 -16.07
C LEU A 234 1.17 -40.56 -17.54
N ASP A 235 2.47 -40.56 -17.81
CA ASP A 235 3.01 -40.54 -19.17
C ASP A 235 2.65 -41.83 -19.92
N ALA A 236 2.58 -42.96 -19.20
CA ALA A 236 2.05 -44.21 -19.72
C ALA A 236 0.53 -44.19 -20.00
N VAL A 237 -0.20 -43.16 -19.55
CA VAL A 237 -1.62 -42.94 -19.93
C VAL A 237 -1.73 -42.32 -21.34
N VAL A 238 -0.65 -41.77 -21.92
CA VAL A 238 -0.62 -41.23 -23.31
C VAL A 238 -0.47 -42.35 -24.37
N ALA A 239 -1.18 -43.45 -24.17
CA ALA A 239 -1.52 -44.42 -25.20
C ALA A 239 -3.00 -44.80 -25.03
N VAL A 240 -3.88 -43.81 -25.13
CA VAL A 240 -5.33 -44.04 -25.27
C VAL A 240 -5.56 -44.80 -26.58
N GLY A 241 -5.71 -46.12 -26.48
CA GLY A 241 -6.14 -46.97 -27.59
C GLY A 241 -5.98 -48.47 -27.36
N ASP A 242 -5.03 -48.92 -26.55
CA ASP A 242 -4.77 -50.36 -26.44
C ASP A 242 -5.73 -51.06 -25.50
N VAL A 243 -6.64 -51.81 -26.10
CA VAL A 243 -7.10 -53.03 -25.49
C VAL A 243 -5.90 -53.96 -25.37
N ILE A 244 -5.38 -54.16 -24.15
CA ILE A 244 -4.42 -55.22 -23.88
C ILE A 244 -5.21 -56.54 -23.86
N GLY A 245 -5.10 -57.31 -24.95
CA GLY A 245 -5.58 -58.68 -25.00
C GLY A 245 -4.80 -59.59 -24.04
N PRO A 246 -5.31 -60.78 -23.71
CA PRO A 246 -4.55 -61.77 -22.96
C PRO A 246 -3.32 -62.21 -23.78
N ALA A 247 -2.29 -62.77 -23.11
CA ALA A 247 -1.06 -63.22 -23.76
C ALA A 247 -1.26 -64.30 -24.86
N GLY A 248 -2.45 -64.90 -24.94
CA GLY A 248 -2.86 -65.88 -25.95
C GLY A 248 -3.58 -65.29 -27.16
N ALA A 249 -3.78 -63.98 -27.25
CA ALA A 249 -4.52 -63.36 -28.34
C ALA A 249 -3.83 -63.59 -29.69
N THR A 250 -4.59 -64.13 -30.65
CA THR A 250 -4.15 -64.31 -32.05
C THR A 250 -4.87 -63.32 -32.97
N ASN A 251 -4.29 -63.01 -34.13
CA ASN A 251 -4.78 -61.98 -35.06
C ASN A 251 -6.21 -62.20 -35.61
N GLU A 252 -6.80 -63.37 -35.39
CA GLU A 252 -8.06 -63.82 -36.01
C GLU A 252 -9.15 -64.16 -34.98
N ALA A 253 -8.88 -64.01 -33.69
CA ALA A 253 -9.85 -64.29 -32.63
C ALA A 253 -10.77 -63.08 -32.37
N PHE A 254 -12.07 -63.32 -32.20
CA PHE A 254 -12.99 -62.27 -31.77
C PHE A 254 -12.65 -61.79 -30.34
N ALA A 255 -12.67 -60.48 -30.10
CA ALA A 255 -12.47 -59.95 -28.75
C ALA A 255 -13.72 -60.19 -27.88
N ARG A 256 -13.56 -60.85 -26.72
CA ARG A 256 -14.64 -61.00 -25.72
C ARG A 256 -14.27 -60.30 -24.43
N PHE A 257 -15.17 -59.55 -23.81
CA PHE A 257 -14.91 -58.98 -22.49
C PHE A 257 -14.80 -60.07 -21.43
N ASN A 258 -13.78 -60.00 -20.58
CA ASN A 258 -13.62 -60.80 -19.37
C ASN A 258 -14.06 -59.96 -18.17
N THR A 259 -14.90 -60.51 -17.30
CA THR A 259 -15.46 -59.89 -16.08
C THR A 259 -16.55 -58.83 -16.28
N VAL A 260 -17.17 -58.44 -15.16
CA VAL A 260 -18.26 -57.47 -15.04
C VAL A 260 -17.86 -56.04 -15.43
N THR A 261 -16.57 -55.70 -15.43
CA THR A 261 -16.11 -54.32 -15.61
C THR A 261 -15.80 -53.93 -17.05
N GLY A 262 -15.77 -54.89 -17.99
CA GLY A 262 -15.51 -54.64 -19.41
C GLY A 262 -14.10 -54.10 -19.74
N LYS A 263 -13.18 -54.10 -18.77
CA LYS A 263 -11.82 -53.51 -18.94
C LYS A 263 -10.80 -54.49 -19.50
N LEU A 264 -11.00 -55.80 -19.30
CA LEU A 264 -10.13 -56.84 -19.83
C LEU A 264 -10.84 -57.54 -20.98
N ILE A 265 -10.09 -57.88 -22.02
CA ILE A 265 -10.53 -58.80 -23.07
C ILE A 265 -9.93 -60.19 -22.77
N GLN A 266 -10.65 -61.26 -23.13
CA GLN A 266 -10.24 -62.67 -23.06
C GLN A 266 -10.28 -63.29 -24.45
N ASP A 267 -9.60 -64.43 -24.60
CA ASP A 267 -9.55 -65.19 -25.83
C ASP A 267 -10.95 -65.69 -26.23
N SER A 268 -11.34 -65.45 -27.48
CA SER A 268 -12.46 -66.17 -28.09
C SER A 268 -11.97 -67.47 -28.68
N VAL A 269 -12.73 -68.53 -28.43
CA VAL A 269 -12.55 -69.82 -29.11
C VAL A 269 -13.11 -69.83 -30.53
N VAL A 270 -13.94 -68.85 -30.88
CA VAL A 270 -14.39 -68.61 -32.27
C VAL A 270 -13.39 -67.69 -32.95
N THR A 271 -12.93 -68.08 -34.13
CA THR A 271 -11.99 -67.31 -34.97
C THR A 271 -12.60 -67.00 -36.33
N SER A 272 -12.19 -65.89 -36.94
CA SER A 272 -12.46 -65.55 -38.34
C SER A 272 -11.13 -65.28 -39.03
N THR A 273 -10.83 -66.04 -40.08
CA THR A 273 -9.62 -65.79 -40.88
C THR A 273 -9.77 -64.53 -41.71
N ASP A 274 -8.65 -64.00 -42.23
CA ASP A 274 -8.65 -62.87 -43.19
C ASP A 274 -9.40 -63.18 -44.49
N LEU A 275 -9.71 -64.45 -44.76
CA LEU A 275 -10.54 -64.92 -45.87
C LEU A 275 -12.04 -65.00 -45.53
N GLY A 276 -12.44 -64.55 -44.32
CA GLY A 276 -13.83 -64.53 -43.86
C GLY A 276 -14.36 -65.89 -43.40
N VAL A 277 -13.48 -66.88 -43.18
CA VAL A 277 -13.90 -68.21 -42.68
C VAL A 277 -14.04 -68.15 -41.17
N THR A 278 -15.28 -68.26 -40.68
CA THR A 278 -15.54 -68.41 -39.25
C THR A 278 -15.43 -69.87 -38.83
N THR A 279 -14.53 -70.17 -37.92
CA THR A 279 -14.31 -71.53 -37.41
C THR A 279 -14.87 -71.66 -36.00
N ILE A 280 -15.65 -72.72 -35.77
CA ILE A 280 -16.07 -73.14 -34.43
C ILE A 280 -15.26 -74.40 -34.10
N PRO A 281 -14.54 -74.44 -32.97
CA PRO A 281 -13.71 -75.59 -32.62
C PRO A 281 -14.53 -76.86 -32.43
N SER A 282 -13.86 -78.01 -32.50
CA SER A 282 -14.49 -79.32 -32.36
C SER A 282 -15.30 -79.41 -31.05
N GLY A 283 -16.57 -79.81 -31.17
CA GLY A 283 -17.52 -79.86 -30.05
C GLY A 283 -18.28 -78.56 -29.78
N GLY A 284 -17.93 -77.45 -30.44
CA GLY A 284 -18.73 -76.23 -30.42
C GLY A 284 -19.96 -76.31 -31.33
N SER A 285 -20.95 -75.45 -31.08
CA SER A 285 -22.20 -75.41 -31.82
C SER A 285 -22.54 -73.98 -32.26
N LEU A 286 -23.07 -73.82 -33.47
CA LEU A 286 -23.58 -72.55 -33.99
C LEU A 286 -25.08 -72.43 -33.71
N GLY A 287 -25.47 -71.45 -32.91
CA GLY A 287 -26.87 -71.08 -32.67
C GLY A 287 -27.25 -69.81 -33.43
N ILE A 288 -28.38 -69.81 -34.12
CA ILE A 288 -28.99 -68.60 -34.72
C ILE A 288 -30.39 -68.44 -34.12
N GLY A 289 -30.61 -67.36 -33.36
CA GLY A 289 -31.89 -67.05 -32.72
C GLY A 289 -32.10 -67.62 -31.30
N ALA A 290 -31.30 -68.60 -30.87
CA ALA A 290 -31.31 -69.15 -29.51
C ALA A 290 -29.98 -69.86 -29.16
N ALA A 291 -29.83 -70.30 -27.89
CA ALA A 291 -28.73 -71.17 -27.49
C ALA A 291 -28.80 -72.50 -28.29
N PRO A 292 -27.67 -72.97 -28.85
CA PRO A 292 -27.69 -74.16 -29.69
C PRO A 292 -27.90 -75.45 -28.86
N ALA A 293 -28.88 -76.27 -29.23
CA ALA A 293 -29.09 -77.61 -28.70
C ALA A 293 -28.45 -78.71 -29.59
N ALA A 294 -27.89 -78.31 -30.74
CA ALA A 294 -27.22 -79.15 -31.72
C ALA A 294 -26.08 -78.34 -32.39
N PRO A 295 -25.10 -79.00 -33.05
CA PRO A 295 -23.96 -78.34 -33.70
C PRO A 295 -24.31 -77.21 -34.67
N PHE A 296 -25.47 -77.28 -35.32
CA PHE A 296 -26.07 -76.18 -36.05
C PHE A 296 -27.55 -76.11 -35.64
N HIS A 297 -27.95 -75.06 -34.91
CA HIS A 297 -29.30 -74.88 -34.38
C HIS A 297 -29.87 -73.53 -34.80
N VAL A 298 -31.00 -73.56 -35.48
CA VAL A 298 -31.77 -72.36 -35.85
C VAL A 298 -33.15 -72.48 -35.22
N THR A 299 -33.60 -71.46 -34.48
CA THR A 299 -34.89 -71.48 -33.78
C THR A 299 -35.81 -70.36 -34.30
N GLU A 300 -37.08 -70.69 -34.54
CA GLU A 300 -38.16 -69.77 -34.94
C GLU A 300 -37.83 -68.82 -36.10
N PRO A 301 -37.49 -69.32 -37.31
CA PRO A 301 -37.40 -68.43 -38.45
C PRO A 301 -38.82 -67.98 -38.81
N THR A 302 -39.09 -66.68 -38.69
CA THR A 302 -40.37 -66.07 -39.12
C THR A 302 -40.53 -66.02 -40.65
N VAL A 303 -39.53 -66.53 -41.37
CA VAL A 303 -39.45 -66.68 -42.83
C VAL A 303 -38.90 -68.07 -43.17
N SER A 304 -39.06 -68.54 -44.41
CA SER A 304 -38.45 -69.79 -44.84
C SER A 304 -36.92 -69.74 -44.66
N LEU A 305 -36.39 -70.70 -43.92
CA LEU A 305 -34.94 -70.91 -43.83
C LEU A 305 -34.45 -71.52 -45.17
N VAL A 306 -34.03 -70.67 -46.09
CA VAL A 306 -33.44 -71.11 -47.37
C VAL A 306 -31.93 -71.19 -47.22
N GLY A 307 -31.41 -72.40 -46.98
CA GLY A 307 -29.98 -72.67 -47.14
C GLY A 307 -29.63 -72.72 -48.63
N ARG A 308 -29.01 -71.65 -49.18
CA ARG A 308 -28.58 -71.65 -50.58
C ARG A 308 -27.20 -72.28 -50.71
N PHE A 309 -27.17 -73.55 -51.07
CA PHE A 309 -25.96 -74.28 -51.43
C PHE A 309 -25.69 -74.09 -52.93
N THR A 310 -24.58 -73.43 -53.30
CA THR A 310 -24.22 -73.17 -54.71
C THR A 310 -23.00 -74.00 -55.10
N LYS A 311 -23.16 -74.90 -56.08
CA LYS A 311 -22.06 -75.63 -56.70
C LYS A 311 -21.41 -74.74 -57.77
N THR A 312 -20.11 -74.47 -57.67
CA THR A 312 -19.36 -73.63 -58.63
C THR A 312 -18.31 -74.43 -59.42
N ASN A 313 -18.21 -75.73 -59.20
CA ASN A 313 -17.24 -76.65 -59.78
C ASN A 313 -17.86 -78.05 -59.93
N SER A 314 -17.17 -79.03 -60.54
CA SER A 314 -17.71 -80.36 -60.83
C SER A 314 -17.89 -81.30 -59.62
N GLY A 315 -17.74 -80.82 -58.39
CA GLY A 315 -17.93 -81.62 -57.17
C GLY A 315 -19.40 -81.87 -56.82
N SER A 316 -19.68 -82.76 -55.87
CA SER A 316 -21.05 -82.94 -55.37
C SER A 316 -21.38 -81.89 -54.29
N ILE A 317 -22.65 -81.52 -54.17
CA ILE A 317 -23.16 -80.66 -53.08
C ILE A 317 -24.35 -81.35 -52.42
N PHE A 318 -24.18 -81.71 -51.15
CA PHE A 318 -25.17 -82.50 -50.42
C PHE A 318 -25.44 -81.90 -49.05
N VAL A 319 -26.70 -81.94 -48.65
CA VAL A 319 -27.06 -81.97 -47.24
C VAL A 319 -26.88 -83.42 -46.78
N ARG A 320 -26.00 -83.63 -45.80
CA ARG A 320 -25.77 -84.95 -45.21
C ARG A 320 -26.64 -85.13 -43.99
N ILE A 321 -27.34 -86.25 -43.94
CA ILE A 321 -28.16 -86.68 -42.82
C ILE A 321 -27.59 -88.01 -42.37
N GLU A 322 -26.95 -88.03 -41.20
CA GLU A 322 -26.28 -89.24 -40.71
C GLU A 322 -26.58 -89.52 -39.25
N ASN A 323 -26.52 -90.81 -38.91
CA ASN A 323 -26.44 -91.31 -37.55
C ASN A 323 -25.27 -92.29 -37.46
N THR A 324 -25.11 -92.96 -36.32
CA THR A 324 -23.97 -93.87 -36.07
C THR A 324 -23.89 -95.07 -37.00
N THR A 325 -24.93 -95.36 -37.78
CA THR A 325 -25.02 -96.57 -38.62
C THR A 325 -25.45 -96.31 -40.06
N ARG A 326 -25.99 -95.12 -40.36
CA ARG A 326 -26.56 -94.78 -41.66
C ARG A 326 -26.25 -93.34 -42.02
N ALA A 327 -25.96 -93.10 -43.28
CA ALA A 327 -25.71 -91.79 -43.81
C ALA A 327 -26.39 -91.64 -45.17
N TRP A 328 -27.09 -90.53 -45.34
CA TRP A 328 -27.82 -90.19 -46.54
C TRP A 328 -27.36 -88.82 -47.02
N ASN A 329 -27.15 -88.70 -48.32
CA ASN A 329 -26.80 -87.46 -48.96
C ASN A 329 -27.97 -87.03 -49.85
N ILE A 330 -28.46 -85.81 -49.66
CA ILE A 330 -29.53 -85.23 -50.50
C ILE A 330 -28.98 -83.98 -51.18
N GLY A 331 -28.99 -83.95 -52.51
CA GLY A 331 -28.48 -82.81 -53.28
C GLY A 331 -27.97 -83.20 -54.67
N LEU A 332 -27.03 -82.44 -55.22
CA LEU A 332 -26.53 -82.65 -56.58
C LEU A 332 -25.22 -83.43 -56.59
N ASN A 333 -25.12 -84.48 -57.39
CA ASN A 333 -23.87 -85.23 -57.55
C ASN A 333 -22.87 -84.54 -58.49
N SER A 334 -21.71 -85.17 -58.74
CA SER A 334 -20.69 -84.63 -59.63
C SER A 334 -21.20 -84.45 -61.07
N SER A 335 -22.11 -85.32 -61.51
CA SER A 335 -22.82 -85.26 -62.81
C SER A 335 -24.02 -84.31 -62.82
N GLU A 336 -24.25 -83.54 -61.75
CA GLU A 336 -25.34 -82.58 -61.58
C GLU A 336 -26.74 -83.20 -61.38
N PHE A 337 -26.83 -84.50 -61.12
CA PHE A 337 -28.13 -85.13 -60.89
C PHE A 337 -28.59 -84.80 -59.47
N PHE A 338 -29.85 -84.39 -59.32
CA PHE A 338 -30.46 -84.35 -58.00
C PHE A 338 -30.66 -85.78 -57.52
N GLN A 339 -30.15 -86.12 -56.35
CA GLN A 339 -30.24 -87.47 -55.82
C GLN A 339 -30.50 -87.52 -54.33
N VAL A 340 -31.13 -88.62 -53.93
CA VAL A 340 -31.14 -89.11 -52.55
C VAL A 340 -30.28 -90.36 -52.56
N ALA A 341 -29.06 -90.23 -52.03
CA ALA A 341 -28.04 -91.26 -52.04
C ALA A 341 -27.90 -91.87 -50.65
N ASP A 342 -27.94 -93.20 -50.57
CA ASP A 342 -27.54 -93.95 -49.39
C ASP A 342 -26.02 -94.07 -49.39
N ALA A 343 -25.36 -93.17 -48.68
CA ALA A 343 -23.91 -93.11 -48.57
C ALA A 343 -23.33 -94.23 -47.68
N THR A 344 -24.17 -95.01 -46.99
CA THR A 344 -23.74 -96.18 -46.23
C THR A 344 -23.65 -97.40 -47.12
N SER A 345 -24.64 -97.63 -47.99
CA SER A 345 -24.65 -98.78 -48.90
C SER A 345 -24.06 -98.50 -50.28
N GLY A 346 -23.83 -97.23 -50.62
CA GLY A 346 -23.30 -96.79 -51.93
C GLY A 346 -24.34 -96.80 -53.04
N ASN A 347 -25.63 -96.88 -52.71
CA ASN A 347 -26.72 -96.91 -53.68
C ASN A 347 -27.40 -95.54 -53.79
N ASP A 348 -27.84 -95.19 -55.00
CA ASP A 348 -28.59 -93.97 -55.27
C ASP A 348 -30.05 -94.34 -55.61
N PRO A 349 -30.90 -94.63 -54.61
CA PRO A 349 -32.26 -95.13 -54.85
C PRO A 349 -33.18 -94.12 -55.56
N PHE A 350 -32.80 -92.84 -55.60
CA PHE A 350 -33.54 -91.82 -56.33
C PHE A 350 -32.58 -90.84 -56.99
N GLN A 351 -32.75 -90.64 -58.30
CA GLN A 351 -32.00 -89.68 -59.10
C GLN A 351 -32.92 -89.00 -60.10
N ILE A 352 -32.72 -87.70 -60.30
CA ILE A 352 -33.33 -86.89 -61.35
C ILE A 352 -32.18 -86.24 -62.13
N GLU A 353 -32.15 -86.49 -63.44
CA GLU A 353 -31.17 -85.88 -64.33
C GLU A 353 -31.49 -84.41 -64.60
N PRO A 354 -30.48 -83.57 -64.85
CA PRO A 354 -30.69 -82.22 -65.36
C PRO A 354 -31.57 -82.24 -66.62
N GLY A 355 -32.62 -81.42 -66.63
CA GLY A 355 -33.52 -81.31 -67.79
C GLY A 355 -34.53 -82.45 -67.93
N ALA A 356 -34.76 -83.26 -66.88
CA ALA A 356 -35.89 -84.18 -66.85
C ALA A 356 -37.21 -83.45 -67.17
N ALA A 357 -38.04 -84.05 -68.04
CA ALA A 357 -39.30 -83.47 -68.47
C ALA A 357 -40.29 -83.33 -67.30
N ASP A 358 -41.18 -82.34 -67.39
CA ASP A 358 -42.24 -82.15 -66.41
C ASP A 358 -43.08 -83.43 -66.28
N ASN A 359 -43.47 -83.76 -65.04
CA ASN A 359 -44.37 -84.87 -64.73
C ASN A 359 -43.86 -86.27 -65.16
N LEU A 360 -42.55 -86.45 -65.41
CA LEU A 360 -41.97 -87.78 -65.67
C LEU A 360 -42.25 -88.75 -64.51
N LEU A 361 -42.18 -88.26 -63.28
CA LEU A 361 -42.72 -88.89 -62.09
C LEU A 361 -43.51 -87.83 -61.32
N TYR A 362 -44.83 -87.99 -61.26
CA TYR A 362 -45.74 -87.08 -60.58
C TYR A 362 -46.44 -87.81 -59.43
N LEU A 363 -46.24 -87.33 -58.20
CA LEU A 363 -46.84 -87.89 -57.00
C LEU A 363 -47.99 -86.97 -56.56
N VAL A 364 -49.22 -87.48 -56.56
CA VAL A 364 -50.41 -86.72 -56.15
C VAL A 364 -51.25 -87.51 -55.17
N ALA A 365 -51.39 -86.97 -53.95
CA ALA A 365 -52.09 -87.62 -52.85
C ALA A 365 -51.65 -89.08 -52.63
N ASP A 366 -52.44 -90.04 -53.13
CA ASP A 366 -52.27 -91.49 -53.03
C ASP A 366 -51.95 -92.18 -54.38
N ARG A 367 -51.63 -91.40 -55.43
CA ARG A 367 -51.40 -91.89 -56.80
C ARG A 367 -50.03 -91.47 -57.34
N VAL A 368 -49.53 -92.30 -58.26
CA VAL A 368 -48.27 -92.10 -58.98
C VAL A 368 -48.55 -92.03 -60.47
N GLY A 369 -48.22 -90.90 -61.09
CA GLY A 369 -48.18 -90.72 -62.54
C GLY A 369 -46.76 -90.89 -63.05
N VAL A 370 -46.57 -91.65 -64.12
CA VAL A 370 -45.35 -91.69 -64.92
C VAL A 370 -45.69 -91.10 -66.28
N ASN A 371 -45.09 -89.94 -66.59
CA ASN A 371 -45.46 -89.11 -67.73
C ASN A 371 -46.93 -88.63 -67.72
N GLU A 372 -47.55 -88.55 -66.53
CA GLU A 372 -48.96 -88.20 -66.38
C GLU A 372 -49.10 -87.21 -65.21
N SER A 373 -49.68 -86.04 -65.49
CA SER A 373 -49.85 -84.94 -64.52
C SER A 373 -51.15 -85.04 -63.72
N ASN A 374 -52.06 -85.93 -64.12
CA ASN A 374 -53.32 -86.18 -63.43
C ASN A 374 -53.67 -87.68 -63.49
N PRO A 375 -52.89 -88.55 -62.82
CA PRO A 375 -53.13 -89.99 -62.81
C PRO A 375 -54.51 -90.27 -62.19
N GLN A 376 -55.36 -91.05 -62.85
CA GLN A 376 -56.64 -91.51 -62.36
C GLN A 376 -56.53 -92.81 -61.56
N ASN A 377 -55.51 -93.61 -61.85
CA ASN A 377 -55.22 -94.86 -61.13
C ASN A 377 -54.12 -94.68 -60.07
N THR A 378 -54.00 -95.63 -59.14
CA THR A 378 -52.93 -95.67 -58.12
C THR A 378 -51.53 -95.59 -58.75
N LEU A 379 -51.34 -96.30 -59.87
CA LEU A 379 -50.20 -96.15 -60.75
C LEU A 379 -50.73 -95.98 -62.16
N GLU A 380 -50.39 -94.86 -62.81
CA GLU A 380 -50.72 -94.62 -64.20
C GLU A 380 -49.45 -94.27 -64.97
N VAL A 381 -49.24 -94.98 -66.07
CA VAL A 381 -48.10 -94.76 -66.97
C VAL A 381 -48.68 -94.34 -68.31
N ALA A 382 -48.56 -93.06 -68.63
CA ALA A 382 -48.94 -92.55 -69.94
C ALA A 382 -47.84 -92.87 -70.96
N SER A 383 -48.23 -93.13 -72.22
CA SER A 383 -47.25 -93.30 -73.29
C SER A 383 -46.46 -91.99 -73.48
N GLY A 384 -45.13 -92.12 -73.41
CA GLY A 384 -44.13 -91.07 -73.69
C GLY A 384 -44.35 -90.31 -74.98
#